data_AF-A0A8C0IFX5-F1
#
_entry.id   AF-A0A8C0IFX5-F1
#
_cell.length_a   1.000
_cell.length_b   1.000
_cell.length_c   1.000
_cell.angle_alpha   90.00
_cell.angle_beta   90.00
_cell.angle_gamma   90.00
#
_symmetry.space_group_name_H-M   'P 1'
#
loop_
_entity.id
_entity.type
_entity.pdbx_description
1 polymer ?
#
loop_
_entity_poly.entity_id
_entity_poly.type
_entity_poly.pdbx_seq_one_letter_code
_entity_poly.pdbx_strand_id
1 'polypeptide(L)'
;LLDMGLELFRNHVISDKQVQSKTIDGILLLIERERNGEAVDRSLLRSLLSMLSDLQVYKESFEQRFLEETNCLYAAEGQRLMQEREVPEYLHHVNKRLEEEGDRVITYLDHSTQKPLIACVEKQLLGEHLSAILQKGLDNLLDENRISDLTQTYQLFSRVKGGQQILLQHWSEYIKNFGTTIVVNPEKDKDMVQELLDFKDKVDHIIEVCFQRNEKFINLMKESFETFINKRPNKPAELIAKYVDSKLRAGNKEATDEELERILDKIMIIFRFIHGKDVFEAFYKKDLAKRLLVGKSASVDAEKSMLSKLKHECGAAFTSKLEGMFKDMELSKDVMVQFKQYMQNQSDPGNIDLTVNILTMGYWPTYTPMDVHLNSEMIKLQEVFKTFYLGKHSGRKLQWQTTLGHAVLKAEFKEGKKEFQVSLFQTLVLLMFNEGDEFSFEEIKMATGVEDSELRRTLQSLACGKARVLIKNPKGKDVEDGDKFIFNGDFKHKLFRIKINQIQMKETVEEQVSTTERVFQDRQYQIDAAIVRIMKMRKTLGHNLLVSELYNQLKFPVKPGDLKKRIESLIDRDYMERDKDNPNQYHYVA
;
A
#
# COMPACT_ATOMS: atom_id res chain seq x y z
N LEU A 1 3.13 67.89 -42.22
CA LEU A 1 2.09 67.65 -43.26
C LEU A 1 1.31 66.36 -42.97
N LEU A 2 1.99 65.21 -42.77
CA LEU A 2 1.33 63.94 -42.43
C LEU A 2 0.52 64.02 -41.12
N ASP A 3 1.13 64.47 -40.02
CA ASP A 3 0.44 64.58 -38.72
C ASP A 3 -0.76 65.54 -38.78
N MET A 4 -0.60 66.67 -39.48
CA MET A 4 -1.68 67.62 -39.74
C MET A 4 -2.84 66.98 -40.54
N GLY A 5 -2.53 66.11 -41.51
CA GLY A 5 -3.53 65.37 -42.27
C GLY A 5 -4.26 64.34 -41.41
N LEU A 6 -3.54 63.61 -40.55
CA LEU A 6 -4.13 62.68 -39.58
C LEU A 6 -5.02 63.40 -38.57
N GLU A 7 -4.61 64.58 -38.10
CA GLU A 7 -5.39 65.40 -37.18
C GLU A 7 -6.67 65.93 -37.81
N LEU A 8 -6.61 66.42 -39.06
CA LEU A 8 -7.80 66.85 -39.81
C LEU A 8 -8.76 65.67 -40.06
N PHE A 9 -8.23 64.51 -40.47
CA PHE A 9 -9.05 63.32 -40.71
C PHE A 9 -9.69 62.78 -39.43
N ARG A 10 -8.94 62.78 -38.31
CA ARG A 10 -9.47 62.48 -36.98
C ARG A 10 -10.63 63.41 -36.66
N ASN A 11 -10.41 64.73 -36.70
CA ASN A 11 -11.37 65.72 -36.22
C ASN A 11 -12.65 65.80 -37.06
N HIS A 12 -12.55 65.62 -38.38
CA HIS A 12 -13.69 65.84 -39.29
C HIS A 12 -14.36 64.56 -39.80
N VAL A 13 -13.66 63.42 -39.82
CA VAL A 13 -14.20 62.16 -40.37
C VAL A 13 -14.46 61.14 -39.27
N ILE A 14 -13.42 60.74 -38.52
CA ILE A 14 -13.55 59.65 -37.54
C ILE A 14 -14.14 60.11 -36.21
N SER A 15 -13.96 61.38 -35.82
CA SER A 15 -14.59 61.97 -34.64
C SER A 15 -16.02 62.44 -34.90
N ASP A 16 -16.52 62.38 -36.15
CA ASP A 16 -17.96 62.54 -36.40
C ASP A 16 -18.70 61.37 -35.75
N LYS A 17 -19.66 61.67 -34.88
CA LYS A 17 -20.34 60.65 -34.05
C LYS A 17 -21.05 59.57 -34.87
N GLN A 18 -21.64 59.93 -36.02
CA GLN A 18 -22.37 58.95 -36.83
C GLN A 18 -21.42 58.03 -37.58
N VAL A 19 -20.35 58.60 -38.15
CA VAL A 19 -19.31 57.83 -38.83
C VAL A 19 -18.62 56.91 -37.83
N GLN A 20 -18.19 57.44 -36.68
CA GLN A 20 -17.54 56.67 -35.61
C GLN A 20 -18.39 55.48 -35.18
N SER A 21 -19.64 55.70 -34.78
CA SER A 21 -20.52 54.62 -34.31
C SER A 21 -20.69 53.57 -35.40
N LYS A 22 -21.05 53.96 -36.64
CA LYS A 22 -21.24 53.01 -37.74
C LYS A 22 -19.98 52.21 -38.06
N THR A 23 -18.80 52.85 -38.02
CA THR A 23 -17.54 52.17 -38.26
C THR A 23 -17.23 51.17 -37.14
N ILE A 24 -17.35 51.58 -35.88
CA ILE A 24 -17.09 50.70 -34.74
C ILE A 24 -18.10 49.54 -34.69
N ASP A 25 -19.40 49.82 -34.78
CA ASP A 25 -20.46 48.81 -34.78
C ASP A 25 -20.29 47.84 -35.97
N GLY A 26 -19.89 48.35 -37.13
CA GLY A 26 -19.62 47.53 -38.32
C GLY A 26 -18.40 46.61 -38.17
N ILE A 27 -17.31 47.10 -37.56
CA ILE A 27 -16.12 46.28 -37.27
C ILE A 27 -16.49 45.17 -36.27
N LEU A 28 -17.22 45.51 -35.20
CA LEU A 28 -17.65 44.55 -34.18
C LEU A 28 -18.57 43.48 -34.76
N LEU A 29 -19.52 43.86 -35.62
CA LEU A 29 -20.40 42.93 -36.33
C LEU A 29 -19.62 41.94 -37.21
N LEU A 30 -18.58 42.41 -37.92
CA LEU A 30 -17.73 41.52 -38.72
C LEU A 30 -16.96 40.53 -37.83
N ILE A 31 -16.43 40.97 -36.69
CA ILE A 31 -15.73 40.08 -35.75
C ILE A 31 -16.69 39.05 -35.14
N GLU A 32 -17.91 39.45 -34.77
CA GLU A 32 -18.94 38.54 -34.26
C GLU A 32 -19.31 37.47 -35.29
N ARG A 33 -19.53 37.86 -36.56
CA ARG A 33 -19.81 36.92 -37.65
C ARG A 33 -18.64 35.94 -37.88
N GLU A 34 -17.40 36.42 -37.79
CA GLU A 34 -16.22 35.55 -37.87
C GLU A 34 -16.15 34.55 -36.70
N ARG A 35 -16.49 34.97 -35.47
CA ARG A 35 -16.59 34.07 -34.32
C ARG A 35 -17.65 32.98 -34.51
N ASN A 36 -18.67 33.23 -35.32
CA ASN A 36 -19.70 32.27 -35.67
C ASN A 36 -19.36 31.42 -36.91
N GLY A 37 -18.15 31.59 -37.48
CA GLY A 37 -17.64 30.79 -38.59
C GLY A 37 -17.90 31.38 -39.98
N GLU A 38 -18.41 32.61 -40.07
CA GLU A 38 -18.56 33.29 -41.36
C GLU A 38 -17.22 33.87 -41.84
N ALA A 39 -16.98 33.83 -43.15
CA ALA A 39 -15.80 34.46 -43.74
C ALA A 39 -15.97 35.98 -43.79
N VAL A 40 -14.97 36.71 -43.30
CA VAL A 40 -14.93 38.17 -43.35
C VAL A 40 -13.65 38.66 -44.04
N ASP A 41 -13.70 39.87 -44.59
CA ASP A 41 -12.51 40.50 -45.19
C ASP A 41 -11.54 40.98 -44.11
N ARG A 42 -10.59 40.11 -43.76
CA ARG A 42 -9.54 40.39 -42.79
C ARG A 42 -8.62 41.54 -43.21
N SER A 43 -8.47 41.80 -44.51
CA SER A 43 -7.63 42.88 -45.02
C SER A 43 -8.28 44.25 -44.80
N LEU A 44 -9.61 44.31 -44.96
CA LEU A 44 -10.40 45.48 -44.63
C LEU A 44 -10.36 45.78 -43.13
N LEU A 45 -10.57 44.77 -42.28
CA LEU A 45 -10.50 44.91 -40.82
C LEU A 45 -9.12 45.42 -40.39
N ARG A 46 -8.05 44.81 -40.88
CA ARG A 46 -6.67 45.24 -40.60
C ARG A 46 -6.42 46.69 -41.00
N SER A 47 -6.91 47.09 -42.17
CA SER A 47 -6.72 48.46 -42.67
C SER A 47 -7.49 49.48 -41.81
N LEU A 48 -8.74 49.18 -41.47
CA LEU A 48 -9.57 50.06 -40.63
C LEU A 48 -9.01 50.16 -39.20
N LEU A 49 -8.58 49.06 -38.61
CA LEU A 49 -8.02 49.05 -37.25
C LEU A 49 -6.63 49.70 -37.20
N SER A 50 -5.80 49.50 -38.22
CA SER A 50 -4.53 50.25 -38.38
C SER A 50 -4.79 51.74 -38.47
N MET A 51 -5.78 52.16 -39.26
CA MET A 51 -6.19 53.56 -39.35
C MET A 51 -6.63 54.10 -37.97
N LEU A 52 -7.43 53.35 -37.19
CA LEU A 52 -7.81 53.79 -35.85
C LEU A 52 -6.61 53.89 -34.89
N SER A 53 -5.60 53.05 -35.06
CA SER A 53 -4.35 53.09 -34.28
C SER A 53 -3.48 54.29 -34.67
N ASP A 54 -3.29 54.53 -35.97
CA ASP A 54 -2.57 55.69 -36.52
C ASP A 54 -3.25 57.01 -36.12
N LEU A 55 -4.58 57.00 -36.05
CA LEU A 55 -5.41 58.11 -35.55
C LEU A 55 -5.54 58.10 -34.02
N GLN A 56 -4.81 57.28 -33.26
CA GLN A 56 -4.78 57.24 -31.79
C GLN A 56 -6.17 57.19 -31.11
N VAL A 57 -7.20 56.71 -31.79
CA VAL A 57 -8.57 56.57 -31.27
C VAL A 57 -8.93 55.11 -30.98
N TYR A 58 -8.07 54.16 -31.38
CA TYR A 58 -8.28 52.72 -31.21
C TYR A 58 -8.67 52.33 -29.77
N LYS A 59 -7.89 52.77 -28.77
CA LYS A 59 -8.13 52.36 -27.38
C LYS A 59 -9.44 52.90 -26.80
N GLU A 60 -9.68 54.19 -27.00
CA GLU A 60 -10.85 54.87 -26.42
C GLU A 60 -12.15 54.54 -27.16
N SER A 61 -12.10 54.44 -28.50
CA SER A 61 -13.32 54.33 -29.31
C SER A 61 -13.67 52.88 -29.68
N PHE A 62 -12.67 51.99 -29.83
CA PHE A 62 -12.87 50.61 -30.26
C PHE A 62 -12.60 49.60 -29.14
N GLU A 63 -11.40 49.59 -28.55
CA GLU A 63 -10.92 48.51 -27.67
C GLU A 63 -11.84 48.30 -26.47
N GLN A 64 -12.31 49.39 -25.83
CA GLN A 64 -13.23 49.28 -24.70
C GLN A 64 -14.55 48.59 -25.09
N ARG A 65 -15.21 49.05 -26.17
CA ARG A 65 -16.46 48.43 -26.65
C ARG A 65 -16.25 47.00 -27.14
N PHE A 66 -15.14 46.74 -27.83
CA PHE A 66 -14.76 45.40 -28.26
C PHE A 66 -14.63 44.43 -27.09
N LEU A 67 -13.98 44.85 -26.00
CA LEU A 67 -13.84 44.03 -24.80
C LEU A 67 -15.17 43.84 -24.07
N GLU A 68 -16.01 44.87 -24.00
CA GLU A 68 -17.36 44.79 -23.39
C GLU A 68 -18.26 43.79 -24.13
N GLU A 69 -18.32 43.85 -25.46
CA GLU A 69 -19.11 42.93 -26.29
C GLU A 69 -18.53 41.51 -26.26
N THR A 70 -17.20 41.38 -26.30
CA THR A 70 -16.52 40.08 -26.15
C THR A 70 -16.80 39.42 -24.81
N ASN A 71 -16.83 40.21 -23.73
CA ASN A 71 -17.16 39.74 -22.39
C ASN A 71 -18.59 39.21 -22.31
N CYS A 72 -19.55 39.95 -22.88
CA CYS A 72 -20.95 39.51 -22.94
C CYS A 72 -21.12 38.22 -23.76
N LEU A 73 -20.47 38.15 -24.93
CA LEU A 73 -20.53 36.99 -25.83
C LEU A 73 -20.01 35.72 -25.13
N TYR A 74 -18.80 35.78 -24.56
CA TYR A 74 -18.22 34.60 -23.92
C TYR A 74 -18.89 34.24 -22.58
N ALA A 75 -19.47 35.21 -21.87
CA ALA A 75 -20.29 34.92 -20.70
C ALA A 75 -21.52 34.06 -21.07
N ALA A 76 -22.21 34.42 -22.16
CA ALA A 76 -23.36 33.67 -22.66
C ALA A 76 -22.93 32.30 -23.23
N GLU A 77 -21.84 32.27 -23.99
CA GLU A 77 -21.30 31.04 -24.58
C GLU A 77 -20.85 30.04 -23.51
N GLY A 78 -20.18 30.51 -22.45
CA GLY A 78 -19.76 29.69 -21.31
C GLY A 78 -20.94 29.02 -20.62
N GLN A 79 -21.97 29.78 -20.25
CA GLN A 79 -23.17 29.24 -19.61
C GLN A 79 -23.91 28.22 -20.49
N ARG A 80 -24.10 28.54 -21.78
CA ARG A 80 -24.80 27.70 -22.73
C ARG A 80 -24.07 26.37 -22.97
N LEU A 81 -22.78 26.43 -23.30
CA LEU A 81 -22.01 25.24 -23.66
C LEU A 81 -21.73 24.32 -22.45
N MET A 82 -21.65 24.86 -21.23
CA MET A 82 -21.53 24.04 -20.02
C MET A 82 -22.75 23.14 -19.79
N GLN A 83 -23.93 23.56 -20.25
CA GLN A 83 -25.17 22.79 -20.17
C GLN A 83 -25.32 21.82 -21.35
N GLU A 84 -24.98 22.27 -22.56
CA GLU A 84 -25.19 21.50 -23.78
C GLU A 84 -24.15 20.39 -24.03
N ARG A 85 -22.92 20.55 -23.52
CA ARG A 85 -21.80 19.65 -23.86
C ARG A 85 -21.19 18.96 -22.65
N GLU A 86 -20.50 17.86 -22.94
CA GLU A 86 -19.64 17.18 -21.98
C GLU A 86 -18.33 17.93 -21.78
N VAL A 87 -17.70 17.70 -20.62
CA VAL A 87 -16.49 18.44 -20.20
C VAL A 87 -15.33 18.34 -21.20
N PRO A 88 -14.98 17.17 -21.78
CA PRO A 88 -13.95 17.09 -22.82
C PRO A 88 -14.22 18.00 -24.02
N GLU A 89 -15.45 17.96 -24.53
CA GLU A 89 -15.84 18.74 -25.71
C GLU A 89 -15.87 20.24 -25.41
N TYR A 90 -16.29 20.60 -24.20
CA TYR A 90 -16.25 21.97 -23.70
C TYR A 90 -14.81 22.49 -23.64
N LEU A 91 -13.89 21.76 -23.00
CA LEU A 91 -12.50 22.17 -22.87
C LEU A 91 -11.77 22.24 -24.22
N HIS A 92 -12.10 21.33 -25.15
CA HIS A 92 -11.63 21.42 -26.52
C HIS A 92 -12.09 22.71 -27.21
N HIS A 93 -13.36 23.07 -27.02
CA HIS A 93 -13.92 24.32 -27.52
C HIS A 93 -13.25 25.56 -26.90
N VAL A 94 -12.98 25.56 -25.59
CA VAL A 94 -12.24 26.66 -24.95
C VAL A 94 -10.85 26.83 -25.57
N ASN A 95 -10.10 25.73 -25.75
CA ASN A 95 -8.79 25.81 -26.38
C ASN A 95 -8.86 26.35 -27.81
N LYS A 96 -9.84 25.90 -28.59
CA LYS A 96 -10.12 26.42 -29.93
C LYS A 96 -10.38 27.93 -29.90
N ARG A 97 -11.21 28.44 -28.98
CA ARG A 97 -11.47 29.89 -28.85
C ARG A 97 -10.22 30.69 -28.50
N LEU A 98 -9.36 30.17 -27.62
CA LEU A 98 -8.09 30.81 -27.28
C LEU A 98 -7.14 30.88 -28.48
N GLU A 99 -7.09 29.84 -29.31
CA GLU A 99 -6.30 29.82 -30.55
C GLU A 99 -6.86 30.81 -31.58
N GLU A 100 -8.17 30.83 -31.80
CA GLU A 100 -8.83 31.75 -32.72
C GLU A 100 -8.63 33.22 -32.32
N GLU A 101 -8.83 33.57 -31.03
CA GLU A 101 -8.60 34.94 -30.56
C GLU A 101 -7.12 35.33 -30.61
N GLY A 102 -6.21 34.37 -30.41
CA GLY A 102 -4.77 34.57 -30.62
C GLY A 102 -4.44 34.89 -32.09
N ASP A 103 -5.01 34.15 -33.04
CA ASP A 103 -4.84 34.40 -34.48
C ASP A 103 -5.44 35.75 -34.92
N ARG A 104 -6.58 36.15 -34.33
CA ARG A 104 -7.19 37.47 -34.60
C ARG A 104 -6.26 38.62 -34.21
N VAL A 105 -5.57 38.49 -33.07
CA VAL A 105 -4.56 39.46 -32.64
C VAL A 105 -3.42 39.56 -33.64
N ILE A 106 -2.93 38.44 -34.14
CA ILE A 106 -1.84 38.43 -35.14
C ILE A 106 -2.33 39.03 -36.47
N THR A 107 -3.59 38.82 -36.82
CA THR A 107 -4.10 39.16 -38.15
C THR A 107 -4.52 40.62 -38.29
N TYR A 108 -5.32 41.16 -37.37
CA TYR A 108 -5.91 42.48 -37.54
C TYR A 108 -6.09 43.34 -36.27
N LEU A 109 -5.97 42.80 -35.05
CA LEU A 109 -6.04 43.62 -33.83
C LEU A 109 -4.69 44.22 -33.45
N ASP A 110 -4.71 45.26 -32.62
CA ASP A 110 -3.48 45.80 -32.03
C ASP A 110 -2.89 44.84 -30.99
N HIS A 111 -1.56 44.69 -30.95
CA HIS A 111 -0.88 43.81 -30.00
C HIS A 111 -1.16 44.16 -28.54
N SER A 112 -1.48 45.42 -28.22
CA SER A 112 -1.86 45.82 -26.87
C SER A 112 -3.18 45.19 -26.39
N THR A 113 -4.06 44.78 -27.30
CA THR A 113 -5.34 44.13 -27.00
C THR A 113 -5.20 42.66 -26.63
N GLN A 114 -4.07 42.01 -26.96
CA GLN A 114 -3.88 40.57 -26.72
C GLN A 114 -4.13 40.19 -25.26
N LYS A 115 -3.48 40.90 -24.32
CA LYS A 115 -3.55 40.59 -22.90
C LYS A 115 -4.96 40.77 -22.31
N PRO A 116 -5.66 41.92 -22.49
CA PRO A 116 -7.02 42.08 -21.97
C PRO A 116 -8.04 41.17 -22.67
N LEU A 117 -7.88 40.90 -23.96
CA LEU A 117 -8.76 39.99 -24.71
C LEU A 117 -8.67 38.56 -24.17
N ILE A 118 -7.46 37.99 -24.12
CA ILE A 118 -7.26 36.62 -23.64
C ILE A 118 -7.70 36.49 -22.17
N ALA A 119 -7.42 37.48 -21.32
CA ALA A 119 -7.90 37.49 -19.94
C ALA A 119 -9.44 37.48 -19.85
N CYS A 120 -10.13 38.15 -20.78
CA CYS A 120 -11.59 38.13 -20.86
C CYS A 120 -12.12 36.72 -21.21
N VAL A 121 -11.54 36.10 -22.25
CA VAL A 121 -11.90 34.74 -22.69
C VAL A 121 -11.64 33.73 -21.57
N GLU A 122 -10.46 33.76 -20.95
CA GLU A 122 -10.08 32.87 -19.85
C GLU A 122 -10.99 33.06 -18.63
N LYS A 123 -11.35 34.30 -18.29
CA LYS A 123 -12.28 34.56 -17.19
C LYS A 123 -13.66 33.96 -17.47
N GLN A 124 -14.24 34.24 -18.63
CA GLN A 124 -15.63 33.87 -18.92
C GLN A 124 -15.80 32.39 -19.24
N LEU A 125 -14.88 31.77 -19.99
CA LEU A 125 -14.98 30.36 -20.37
C LEU A 125 -14.35 29.39 -19.36
N LEU A 126 -13.50 29.85 -18.45
CA LEU A 126 -12.89 28.99 -17.43
C LEU A 126 -13.14 29.52 -16.02
N GLY A 127 -12.76 30.77 -15.74
CA GLY A 127 -12.79 31.35 -14.40
C GLY A 127 -14.14 31.28 -13.68
N GLU A 128 -15.23 31.65 -14.36
CA GLU A 128 -16.58 31.62 -13.80
C GLU A 128 -17.15 30.18 -13.66
N HIS A 129 -16.46 29.17 -14.21
CA HIS A 129 -16.97 27.80 -14.34
C HIS A 129 -16.05 26.72 -13.75
N LEU A 130 -14.92 27.08 -13.15
CA LEU A 130 -13.90 26.11 -12.66
C LEU A 130 -14.49 24.97 -11.82
N SER A 131 -15.27 25.30 -10.79
CA SER A 131 -15.88 24.30 -9.90
C SER A 131 -16.93 23.45 -10.62
N ALA A 132 -17.75 24.05 -11.48
CA ALA A 132 -18.79 23.33 -12.22
C ALA A 132 -18.20 22.31 -13.21
N ILE A 133 -17.11 22.69 -13.90
CA ILE A 133 -16.38 21.80 -14.81
C ILE A 133 -15.87 20.57 -14.05
N LEU A 134 -15.21 20.77 -12.90
CA LEU A 134 -14.62 19.66 -12.14
C LEU A 134 -15.69 18.78 -11.48
N GLN A 135 -16.74 19.37 -10.91
CA GLN A 135 -17.85 18.62 -10.31
C GLN A 135 -18.60 17.75 -11.31
N LYS A 136 -18.76 18.21 -12.56
CA LYS A 136 -19.47 17.47 -13.60
C LYS A 136 -18.62 16.37 -14.23
N GLY A 137 -17.32 16.62 -14.43
CA GLY A 137 -16.51 15.79 -15.34
C GLY A 137 -15.25 15.14 -14.76
N LEU A 138 -14.62 15.69 -13.72
CA LEU A 138 -13.27 15.26 -13.34
C LEU A 138 -13.21 13.77 -12.98
N ASP A 139 -14.16 13.30 -12.17
CA ASP A 139 -14.21 11.91 -11.71
C ASP A 139 -14.27 10.94 -12.90
N ASN A 140 -15.13 11.23 -13.89
CA ASN A 140 -15.24 10.38 -15.09
C ASN A 140 -13.94 10.37 -15.92
N LEU A 141 -13.27 11.51 -16.06
CA LEU A 141 -11.99 11.58 -16.77
C LEU A 141 -10.90 10.77 -16.07
N LEU A 142 -10.89 10.80 -14.75
CA LEU A 142 -9.95 10.04 -13.94
C LEU A 142 -10.27 8.55 -13.98
N ASP A 143 -11.54 8.14 -13.83
CA ASP A 143 -11.98 6.75 -13.86
C ASP A 143 -11.68 6.09 -15.21
N GLU A 144 -12.04 6.74 -16.32
CA GLU A 144 -11.79 6.26 -17.69
C GLU A 144 -10.34 6.45 -18.17
N ASN A 145 -9.48 7.06 -17.35
CA ASN A 145 -8.07 7.30 -17.66
C ASN A 145 -7.86 8.11 -18.95
N ARG A 146 -8.65 9.18 -19.15
CA ARG A 146 -8.58 10.04 -20.34
C ARG A 146 -7.39 10.99 -20.30
N ILE A 147 -6.19 10.47 -20.59
CA ILE A 147 -4.90 11.20 -20.47
C ILE A 147 -4.88 12.50 -21.28
N SER A 148 -5.40 12.51 -22.51
CA SER A 148 -5.40 13.71 -23.35
C SER A 148 -6.26 14.82 -22.75
N ASP A 149 -7.48 14.49 -22.33
CA ASP A 149 -8.43 15.43 -21.73
C ASP A 149 -7.92 15.96 -20.38
N LEU A 150 -7.30 15.10 -19.56
CA LEU A 150 -6.67 15.49 -18.29
C LEU A 150 -5.49 16.45 -18.49
N THR A 151 -4.68 16.21 -19.53
CA THR A 151 -3.57 17.11 -19.89
C THR A 151 -4.10 18.48 -20.31
N GLN A 152 -5.14 18.51 -21.13
CA GLN A 152 -5.79 19.76 -21.54
C GLN A 152 -6.42 20.49 -20.35
N THR A 153 -7.08 19.76 -19.45
CA THR A 153 -7.65 20.30 -18.21
C THR A 153 -6.56 20.98 -17.38
N TYR A 154 -5.43 20.33 -17.15
CA TYR A 154 -4.30 20.90 -16.39
C TYR A 154 -3.74 22.17 -17.04
N GLN A 155 -3.53 22.16 -18.36
CA GLN A 155 -3.02 23.31 -19.10
C GLN A 155 -3.96 24.52 -19.03
N LEU A 156 -5.26 24.30 -19.26
CA LEU A 156 -6.27 25.37 -19.23
C LEU A 156 -6.46 25.93 -17.82
N PHE A 157 -6.56 25.07 -16.80
CA PHE A 157 -6.73 25.49 -15.41
C PHE A 157 -5.51 26.21 -14.85
N SER A 158 -4.32 25.98 -15.42
CA SER A 158 -3.09 26.69 -15.03
C SER A 158 -3.06 28.15 -15.52
N ARG A 159 -3.88 28.52 -16.50
CA ARG A 159 -3.99 29.90 -17.02
C ARG A 159 -4.80 30.81 -16.09
N VAL A 160 -5.75 30.24 -15.34
CA VAL A 160 -6.67 31.00 -14.50
C VAL A 160 -6.19 31.08 -13.05
N LYS A 161 -6.28 32.28 -12.46
CA LYS A 161 -5.97 32.48 -11.04
C LYS A 161 -6.84 31.57 -10.17
N GLY A 162 -6.21 30.73 -9.35
CA GLY A 162 -6.91 29.77 -8.48
C GLY A 162 -7.35 28.48 -9.16
N GLY A 163 -7.27 28.35 -10.50
CA GLY A 163 -7.68 27.14 -11.22
C GLY A 163 -6.90 25.91 -10.78
N GLN A 164 -5.57 26.01 -10.73
CA GLN A 164 -4.73 24.90 -10.24
C GLN A 164 -5.03 24.52 -8.78
N GLN A 165 -5.40 25.48 -7.92
CA GLN A 165 -5.71 25.23 -6.52
C GLN A 165 -7.03 24.44 -6.37
N ILE A 166 -8.05 24.79 -7.15
CA ILE A 166 -9.32 24.05 -7.15
C ILE A 166 -9.13 22.65 -7.76
N LEU A 167 -8.34 22.53 -8.83
CA LEU A 167 -8.00 21.22 -9.40
C LEU A 167 -7.31 20.31 -8.38
N LEU A 168 -6.36 20.85 -7.60
CA LEU A 168 -5.71 20.11 -6.50
C LEU A 168 -6.72 19.61 -5.46
N GLN A 169 -7.70 20.44 -5.08
CA GLN A 169 -8.73 20.06 -4.09
C GLN A 169 -9.56 18.87 -4.57
N HIS A 170 -10.14 18.97 -5.77
CA HIS A 170 -10.97 17.90 -6.33
C HIS A 170 -10.18 16.63 -6.59
N TRP A 171 -8.94 16.76 -7.07
CA TRP A 171 -8.07 15.61 -7.30
C TRP A 171 -7.69 14.89 -6.00
N SER A 172 -7.44 15.62 -4.90
CA SER A 172 -7.19 15.02 -3.58
C SER A 172 -8.43 14.30 -3.04
N GLU A 173 -9.60 14.92 -3.19
CA GLU A 173 -10.87 14.34 -2.76
C GLU A 173 -11.21 13.08 -3.54
N TYR A 174 -11.02 13.08 -4.87
CA TYR A 174 -11.13 11.89 -5.71
C TYR A 174 -10.22 10.76 -5.21
N ILE A 175 -8.93 11.04 -4.98
CA ILE A 175 -7.98 10.02 -4.50
C ILE A 175 -8.44 9.43 -3.17
N LYS A 176 -8.87 10.29 -2.24
CA LYS A 176 -9.35 9.85 -0.93
C LYS A 176 -10.64 9.03 -1.05
N ASN A 177 -11.58 9.44 -1.89
CA ASN A 177 -12.87 8.78 -2.05
C ASN A 177 -12.69 7.41 -2.71
N PHE A 178 -12.07 7.36 -3.88
CA PHE A 178 -11.78 6.11 -4.59
C PHE A 178 -10.93 5.17 -3.72
N GLY A 179 -9.82 5.67 -3.17
CA GLY A 179 -8.94 4.89 -2.30
C GLY A 179 -9.62 4.35 -1.03
N THR A 180 -10.57 5.09 -0.46
CA THR A 180 -11.37 4.61 0.69
C THR A 180 -12.19 3.37 0.30
N THR A 181 -12.75 3.33 -0.92
CA THR A 181 -13.53 2.16 -1.38
C THR A 181 -12.69 0.89 -1.52
N ILE A 182 -11.39 1.02 -1.82
CA ILE A 182 -10.44 -0.10 -1.90
C ILE A 182 -10.20 -0.70 -0.51
N VAL A 183 -9.96 0.14 0.50
CA VAL A 183 -9.49 -0.35 1.80
C VAL A 183 -10.59 -0.72 2.78
N VAL A 184 -11.78 -0.08 2.72
CA VAL A 184 -12.80 -0.20 3.79
C VAL A 184 -13.58 -1.50 3.76
N ASN A 185 -13.85 -2.08 2.58
CA ASN A 185 -14.71 -3.25 2.45
C ASN A 185 -13.95 -4.56 2.81
N PRO A 186 -14.30 -5.26 3.92
CA PRO A 186 -13.63 -6.51 4.30
C PRO A 186 -13.77 -7.64 3.28
N GLU A 187 -14.82 -7.63 2.45
CA GLU A 187 -15.03 -8.66 1.42
C GLU A 187 -13.98 -8.59 0.31
N LYS A 188 -13.38 -7.40 0.10
CA LYS A 188 -12.33 -7.14 -0.90
C LYS A 188 -10.91 -7.29 -0.35
N ASP A 189 -10.72 -7.78 0.88
CA ASP A 189 -9.41 -7.90 1.52
C ASP A 189 -8.38 -8.71 0.72
N LYS A 190 -8.85 -9.66 -0.10
CA LYS A 190 -7.98 -10.49 -0.95
C LYS A 190 -7.30 -9.69 -2.05
N ASP A 191 -8.01 -8.72 -2.62
CA ASP A 191 -7.59 -7.96 -3.79
C ASP A 191 -7.03 -6.58 -3.40
N MET A 192 -7.29 -6.13 -2.16
CA MET A 192 -6.94 -4.80 -1.63
C MET A 192 -5.50 -4.36 -1.95
N VAL A 193 -4.49 -5.21 -1.71
CA VAL A 193 -3.09 -4.80 -1.94
C VAL A 193 -2.79 -4.65 -3.43
N GLN A 194 -3.35 -5.52 -4.28
CA GLN A 194 -3.18 -5.42 -5.73
C GLN A 194 -3.89 -4.17 -6.27
N GLU A 195 -5.13 -3.94 -5.86
CA GLU A 195 -5.89 -2.74 -6.25
C GLU A 195 -5.20 -1.44 -5.80
N LEU A 196 -4.58 -1.42 -4.60
CA LEU A 196 -3.78 -0.27 -4.14
C LEU A 196 -2.55 0.00 -5.02
N LEU A 197 -1.86 -1.05 -5.45
CA LEU A 197 -0.69 -0.93 -6.33
C LEU A 197 -1.10 -0.42 -7.71
N ASP A 198 -2.16 -1.00 -8.29
CA ASP A 198 -2.67 -0.62 -9.61
C ASP A 198 -3.21 0.82 -9.58
N PHE A 199 -3.91 1.20 -8.51
CA PHE A 199 -4.38 2.57 -8.32
C PHE A 199 -3.22 3.56 -8.17
N LYS A 200 -2.16 3.19 -7.44
CA LYS A 200 -0.96 4.02 -7.31
C LYS A 200 -0.25 4.23 -8.65
N ASP A 201 -0.10 3.18 -9.44
CA ASP A 201 0.48 3.25 -10.78
C ASP A 201 -0.32 4.19 -11.69
N LYS A 202 -1.66 4.06 -11.68
CA LYS A 202 -2.56 4.95 -12.43
C LYS A 202 -2.38 6.41 -12.03
N VAL A 203 -2.39 6.71 -10.73
CA VAL A 203 -2.24 8.07 -10.21
C VAL A 203 -0.87 8.65 -10.55
N ASP A 204 0.21 7.88 -10.39
CA ASP A 204 1.56 8.33 -10.73
C ASP A 204 1.70 8.65 -12.22
N HIS A 205 1.14 7.81 -13.09
CA HIS A 205 1.17 8.02 -14.53
C HIS A 205 0.45 9.33 -14.93
N ILE A 206 -0.70 9.61 -14.32
CA ILE A 206 -1.44 10.86 -14.55
C ILE A 206 -0.59 12.07 -14.08
N ILE A 207 0.04 11.99 -12.91
CA ILE A 207 0.91 13.08 -12.42
C ILE A 207 2.10 13.32 -13.36
N GLU A 208 2.70 12.24 -13.84
CA GLU A 208 3.86 12.30 -14.73
C GLU A 208 3.51 12.93 -16.08
N VAL A 209 2.46 12.42 -16.74
CA VAL A 209 2.11 12.82 -18.11
C VAL A 209 1.21 14.05 -18.12
N CYS A 210 0.10 14.04 -17.38
CA CYS A 210 -0.92 15.09 -17.46
C CYS A 210 -0.52 16.32 -16.66
N PHE A 211 0.06 16.14 -15.47
CA PHE A 211 0.39 17.24 -14.55
C PHE A 211 1.87 17.63 -14.58
N GLN A 212 2.63 17.12 -15.55
CA GLN A 212 4.02 17.51 -15.83
C GLN A 212 4.93 17.40 -14.59
N ARG A 213 4.74 16.36 -13.78
CA ARG A 213 5.48 16.13 -12.52
C ARG A 213 5.43 17.33 -11.55
N ASN A 214 4.29 18.02 -11.49
CA ASN A 214 4.13 19.12 -10.56
C ASN A 214 4.21 18.65 -9.10
N GLU A 215 5.19 19.18 -8.36
CA GLU A 215 5.48 18.81 -6.97
C GLU A 215 4.29 19.02 -6.02
N LYS A 216 3.41 20.01 -6.27
CA LYS A 216 2.20 20.21 -5.45
C LYS A 216 1.26 19.02 -5.54
N PHE A 217 1.09 18.45 -6.74
CA PHE A 217 0.30 17.24 -6.94
C PHE A 217 1.02 16.07 -6.29
N ILE A 218 2.33 15.87 -6.52
CA ILE A 218 3.07 14.76 -5.88
C ILE A 218 2.91 14.77 -4.35
N ASN A 219 3.04 15.93 -3.71
CA ASN A 219 2.92 16.06 -2.26
C ASN A 219 1.49 15.78 -1.77
N LEU A 220 0.50 16.33 -2.45
CA LEU A 220 -0.90 16.11 -2.08
C LEU A 220 -1.35 14.66 -2.35
N MET A 221 -0.72 13.94 -3.30
CA MET A 221 -0.96 12.51 -3.54
C MET A 221 -0.48 11.73 -2.34
N LYS A 222 0.76 11.99 -1.90
CA LYS A 222 1.36 11.31 -0.74
C LYS A 222 0.49 11.50 0.51
N GLU A 223 0.07 12.73 0.80
CA GLU A 223 -0.82 13.04 1.91
C GLU A 223 -2.19 12.34 1.77
N SER A 224 -2.76 12.34 0.57
CA SER A 224 -4.06 11.70 0.32
C SER A 224 -4.00 10.19 0.49
N PHE A 225 -2.94 9.54 -0.02
CA PHE A 225 -2.68 8.11 0.13
C PHE A 225 -2.51 7.72 1.59
N GLU A 226 -1.69 8.46 2.34
CA GLU A 226 -1.55 8.28 3.78
C GLU A 226 -2.91 8.47 4.49
N THR A 227 -3.69 9.49 4.12
CA THR A 227 -4.98 9.73 4.76
C THR A 227 -5.96 8.56 4.57
N PHE A 228 -6.18 8.08 3.33
CA PHE A 228 -7.22 7.08 3.08
C PHE A 228 -6.80 5.68 3.51
N ILE A 229 -5.52 5.29 3.34
CA ILE A 229 -5.04 3.95 3.73
C ILE A 229 -5.25 3.75 5.23
N ASN A 230 -4.99 4.80 6.02
CA ASN A 230 -5.08 4.74 7.48
C ASN A 230 -6.49 4.98 8.03
N LYS A 231 -7.51 5.20 7.18
CA LYS A 231 -8.91 5.11 7.62
C LYS A 231 -9.27 3.72 8.11
N ARG A 232 -8.60 2.68 7.62
CA ARG A 232 -8.75 1.30 8.11
C ARG A 232 -7.57 0.91 9.02
N PRO A 233 -7.79 0.78 10.34
CA PRO A 233 -6.71 0.48 11.27
C PRO A 233 -6.14 -0.93 11.09
N ASN A 234 -4.80 -1.04 11.13
CA ASN A 234 -4.00 -2.28 11.20
C ASN A 234 -4.12 -3.25 10.01
N LYS A 235 -5.28 -3.39 9.36
CA LYS A 235 -5.49 -4.35 8.27
C LYS A 235 -4.61 -4.10 7.04
N PRO A 236 -4.41 -2.85 6.57
CA PRO A 236 -3.46 -2.58 5.49
C PRO A 236 -2.05 -3.12 5.75
N ALA A 237 -1.55 -2.94 6.98
CA ALA A 237 -0.25 -3.44 7.40
C ALA A 237 -0.17 -4.98 7.38
N GLU A 238 -1.20 -5.65 7.92
CA GLU A 238 -1.31 -7.11 7.91
C GLU A 238 -1.35 -7.68 6.49
N LEU A 239 -2.22 -7.15 5.63
CA LEU A 239 -2.43 -7.67 4.28
C LEU A 239 -1.20 -7.44 3.40
N ILE A 240 -0.46 -6.35 3.58
CA ILE A 240 0.81 -6.15 2.88
C ILE A 240 1.87 -7.14 3.34
N ALA A 241 1.97 -7.44 4.64
CA ALA A 241 2.88 -8.49 5.11
C ALA A 241 2.57 -9.85 4.46
N LYS A 242 1.28 -10.22 4.41
CA LYS A 242 0.79 -11.44 3.76
C LYS A 242 1.01 -11.45 2.25
N TYR A 243 0.83 -10.29 1.61
CA TYR A 243 1.07 -10.14 0.18
C TYR A 243 2.56 -10.34 -0.14
N VAL A 244 3.46 -9.72 0.64
CA VAL A 244 4.92 -9.93 0.52
C VAL A 244 5.30 -11.39 0.75
N ASP A 245 4.74 -12.03 1.77
CA ASP A 245 4.93 -13.46 2.01
C ASP A 245 4.53 -14.31 0.80
N SER A 246 3.38 -14.01 0.17
CA SER A 246 2.93 -14.74 -1.03
C SER A 246 3.92 -14.63 -2.18
N LYS A 247 4.55 -13.46 -2.38
CA LYS A 247 5.53 -13.21 -3.45
C LYS A 247 6.88 -13.88 -3.19
N LEU A 248 7.26 -14.03 -1.92
CA LEU A 248 8.53 -14.64 -1.50
C LEU A 248 8.44 -16.17 -1.31
N ARG A 249 7.28 -16.80 -1.52
CA ARG A 249 7.13 -18.26 -1.39
C ARG A 249 7.60 -19.04 -2.62
N ALA A 250 8.25 -20.18 -2.39
CA ALA A 250 8.66 -21.16 -3.39
C ALA A 250 7.43 -21.73 -4.11
N GLY A 251 7.20 -21.26 -5.34
CA GLY A 251 6.00 -21.56 -6.12
C GLY A 251 5.62 -20.42 -7.08
N ASN A 252 6.09 -19.20 -6.81
CA ASN A 252 5.89 -18.04 -7.67
C ASN A 252 6.84 -18.06 -8.89
N LYS A 253 6.89 -19.19 -9.61
CA LYS A 253 7.82 -19.46 -10.73
C LYS A 253 7.62 -18.60 -11.98
N GLU A 254 6.64 -17.70 -11.97
CA GLU A 254 6.31 -16.84 -13.10
C GLU A 254 7.07 -15.50 -13.08
N ALA A 255 7.63 -15.10 -11.94
CA ALA A 255 8.37 -13.84 -11.82
C ALA A 255 9.89 -14.08 -11.84
N THR A 256 10.59 -13.35 -12.69
CA THR A 256 12.06 -13.22 -12.64
C THR A 256 12.51 -12.47 -11.38
N ASP A 257 13.77 -12.61 -10.99
CA ASP A 257 14.32 -11.85 -9.85
C ASP A 257 14.20 -10.33 -10.06
N GLU A 258 14.32 -9.84 -11.30
CA GLU A 258 14.12 -8.42 -11.63
C GLU A 258 12.67 -7.96 -11.44
N GLU A 259 11.70 -8.76 -11.89
CA GLU A 259 10.28 -8.45 -11.69
C GLU A 259 9.90 -8.50 -10.22
N LEU A 260 10.44 -9.49 -9.49
CA LEU A 260 10.24 -9.61 -8.05
C LEU A 260 10.78 -8.37 -7.33
N GLU A 261 11.98 -7.91 -7.67
CA GLU A 261 12.58 -6.71 -7.08
C GLU A 261 11.72 -5.45 -7.36
N ARG A 262 11.24 -5.27 -8.60
CA ARG A 262 10.31 -4.17 -8.94
C ARG A 262 9.01 -4.23 -8.14
N ILE A 263 8.46 -5.42 -7.94
CA ILE A 263 7.25 -5.62 -7.13
C ILE A 263 7.52 -5.24 -5.67
N LEU A 264 8.66 -5.67 -5.11
CA LEU A 264 9.05 -5.32 -3.74
C LEU A 264 9.23 -3.81 -3.58
N ASP A 265 9.84 -3.12 -4.55
CA ASP A 265 9.96 -1.66 -4.54
C ASP A 265 8.60 -0.95 -4.55
N LYS A 266 7.67 -1.40 -5.40
CA LYS A 266 6.31 -0.84 -5.42
C LYS A 266 5.58 -1.06 -4.10
N ILE A 267 5.71 -2.24 -3.48
CA ILE A 267 5.13 -2.50 -2.16
C ILE A 267 5.75 -1.58 -1.11
N MET A 268 7.05 -1.35 -1.17
CA MET A 268 7.73 -0.47 -0.21
C MET A 268 7.26 0.98 -0.31
N ILE A 269 6.88 1.45 -1.51
CA ILE A 269 6.25 2.78 -1.67
C ILE A 269 4.92 2.85 -0.91
N ILE A 270 4.05 1.83 -1.04
CA ILE A 270 2.78 1.78 -0.31
C ILE A 270 3.01 1.64 1.20
N PHE A 271 4.00 0.83 1.60
CA PHE A 271 4.37 0.62 3.00
C PHE A 271 4.73 1.92 3.73
N ARG A 272 5.33 2.90 3.03
CA ARG A 272 5.65 4.21 3.64
C ARG A 272 4.40 4.90 4.18
N PHE A 273 3.28 4.81 3.46
CA PHE A 273 2.01 5.46 3.80
C PHE A 273 1.28 4.83 4.99
N ILE A 274 1.74 3.70 5.53
CA ILE A 274 1.00 2.97 6.56
C ILE A 274 1.42 3.36 7.98
N HIS A 275 0.43 3.55 8.83
CA HIS A 275 0.57 3.63 10.28
C HIS A 275 0.52 2.24 10.91
N GLY A 276 1.25 2.04 12.00
CA GLY A 276 1.29 0.73 12.67
C GLY A 276 2.16 -0.28 11.93
N LYS A 277 3.37 0.14 11.56
CA LYS A 277 4.40 -0.73 10.93
C LYS A 277 4.82 -1.90 11.83
N ASP A 278 4.56 -1.82 13.12
CA ASP A 278 4.70 -2.91 14.10
C ASP A 278 3.75 -4.09 13.83
N VAL A 279 2.55 -3.83 13.30
CA VAL A 279 1.63 -4.87 12.83
C VAL A 279 2.26 -5.60 11.65
N PHE A 280 2.77 -4.84 10.67
CA PHE A 280 3.50 -5.44 9.54
C PHE A 280 4.68 -6.28 10.03
N GLU A 281 5.51 -5.76 10.94
CA GLU A 281 6.65 -6.49 11.51
C GLU A 281 6.22 -7.82 12.14
N ALA A 282 5.15 -7.83 12.93
CA ALA A 282 4.68 -9.02 13.63
C ALA A 282 4.23 -10.12 12.67
N PHE A 283 3.42 -9.79 11.66
CA PHE A 283 2.99 -10.74 10.65
C PHE A 283 4.15 -11.16 9.74
N TYR A 284 4.96 -10.22 9.27
CA TYR A 284 6.13 -10.49 8.43
C TYR A 284 7.12 -11.42 9.14
N LYS A 285 7.42 -11.18 10.42
CA LYS A 285 8.32 -12.01 11.24
C LYS A 285 7.79 -13.44 11.40
N LYS A 286 6.48 -13.59 11.65
CA LYS A 286 5.85 -14.90 11.75
C LYS A 286 5.97 -15.67 10.44
N ASP A 287 5.66 -15.01 9.33
CA ASP A 287 5.68 -15.64 8.02
C ASP A 287 7.11 -15.94 7.55
N LEU A 288 8.07 -15.06 7.81
CA LEU A 288 9.50 -15.29 7.59
C LEU A 288 9.96 -16.54 8.36
N ALA A 289 9.57 -16.69 9.63
CA ALA A 289 9.94 -17.88 10.40
C ALA A 289 9.42 -19.17 9.74
N LYS A 290 8.17 -19.16 9.24
CA LYS A 290 7.60 -20.29 8.48
C LYS A 290 8.37 -20.54 7.18
N ARG A 291 8.83 -19.51 6.46
CA ARG A 291 9.60 -19.65 5.21
C ARG A 291 11.00 -20.21 5.45
N LEU A 292 11.70 -19.71 6.47
CA LEU A 292 13.05 -20.14 6.84
C LEU A 292 13.08 -21.59 7.33
N LEU A 293 12.17 -21.99 8.22
CA LEU A 293 12.20 -23.31 8.87
C LEU A 293 11.60 -24.43 8.01
N VAL A 294 10.61 -24.13 7.18
CA VAL A 294 9.86 -25.16 6.41
C VAL A 294 10.26 -25.19 4.92
N GLY A 295 11.34 -24.47 4.57
CA GLY A 295 12.01 -24.52 3.27
C GLY A 295 11.11 -24.07 2.12
N LYS A 296 10.66 -22.82 2.18
CA LYS A 296 9.75 -22.24 1.17
C LYS A 296 10.11 -20.83 0.70
N SER A 297 11.35 -20.36 0.81
CA SER A 297 11.71 -19.06 0.20
C SER A 297 11.95 -19.21 -1.30
N ALA A 298 11.55 -18.20 -2.09
CA ALA A 298 11.77 -18.14 -3.53
C ALA A 298 13.25 -17.93 -3.86
N SER A 299 13.90 -16.99 -3.16
CA SER A 299 15.32 -16.68 -3.30
C SER A 299 15.85 -16.15 -1.96
N VAL A 300 17.08 -16.57 -1.60
CA VAL A 300 17.78 -16.07 -0.41
C VAL A 300 18.14 -14.60 -0.59
N ASP A 301 18.52 -14.22 -1.82
CA ASP A 301 18.92 -12.85 -2.14
C ASP A 301 17.70 -11.91 -2.12
N ALA A 302 16.53 -12.37 -2.59
CA ALA A 302 15.29 -11.61 -2.48
C ALA A 302 14.88 -11.35 -1.02
N GLU A 303 15.05 -12.33 -0.13
CA GLU A 303 14.75 -12.14 1.31
C GLU A 303 15.73 -11.14 1.96
N LYS A 304 17.02 -11.21 1.61
CA LYS A 304 18.03 -10.24 2.06
C LYS A 304 17.77 -8.84 1.50
N SER A 305 17.36 -8.73 0.24
CA SER A 305 16.94 -7.46 -0.39
C SER A 305 15.77 -6.84 0.38
N MET A 306 14.72 -7.61 0.66
CA MET A 306 13.57 -7.13 1.42
C MET A 306 13.96 -6.60 2.82
N LEU A 307 14.85 -7.31 3.54
CA LEU A 307 15.37 -6.81 4.82
C LEU A 307 16.15 -5.51 4.68
N SER A 308 16.97 -5.37 3.63
CA SER A 308 17.71 -4.14 3.36
C SER A 308 16.75 -2.95 3.14
N LYS A 309 15.69 -3.15 2.35
CA LYS A 309 14.65 -2.13 2.11
C LYS A 309 13.92 -1.75 3.39
N LEU A 310 13.53 -2.73 4.22
CA LEU A 310 12.90 -2.46 5.52
C LEU A 310 13.83 -1.70 6.47
N LYS A 311 15.13 -2.03 6.47
CA LYS A 311 16.14 -1.35 7.29
C LYS A 311 16.33 0.10 6.87
N HIS A 312 16.34 0.36 5.56
CA HIS A 312 16.44 1.72 5.02
C HIS A 312 15.25 2.58 5.44
N GLU A 313 14.03 2.06 5.33
CA GLU A 313 12.80 2.80 5.61
C GLU A 313 12.49 2.93 7.11
N CYS A 314 12.75 1.89 7.91
CA CYS A 314 12.34 1.86 9.33
C CYS A 314 13.47 2.02 10.35
N GLY A 315 14.72 1.86 9.91
CA GLY A 315 15.93 1.85 10.73
C GLY A 315 16.30 0.47 11.29
N ALA A 316 17.54 0.35 11.77
CA ALA A 316 18.13 -0.93 12.20
C ALA A 316 17.43 -1.59 13.40
N ALA A 317 16.83 -0.81 14.30
CA ALA A 317 16.11 -1.37 15.46
C ALA A 317 14.88 -2.20 15.03
N PHE A 318 14.21 -1.79 13.94
CA PHE A 318 13.04 -2.47 13.40
C PHE A 318 13.41 -3.83 12.79
N THR A 319 14.53 -3.91 12.09
CA THR A 319 14.97 -5.16 11.43
C THR A 319 15.83 -6.06 12.30
N SER A 320 16.29 -5.60 13.48
CA SER A 320 17.24 -6.32 14.32
C SER A 320 16.84 -7.77 14.64
N LYS A 321 15.56 -8.01 14.95
CA LYS A 321 15.05 -9.38 15.21
C LYS A 321 15.10 -10.24 13.95
N LEU A 322 14.69 -9.68 12.80
CA LEU A 322 14.69 -10.38 11.52
C LEU A 322 16.11 -10.72 11.06
N GLU A 323 17.06 -9.79 11.20
CA GLU A 323 18.49 -10.03 10.95
C GLU A 323 19.03 -11.13 11.87
N GLY A 324 18.62 -11.12 13.15
CA GLY A 324 18.92 -12.16 14.11
C GLY A 324 18.43 -13.55 13.69
N MET A 325 17.24 -13.64 13.10
CA MET A 325 16.70 -14.91 12.58
C MET A 325 17.58 -15.48 11.46
N PHE A 326 18.07 -14.64 10.54
CA PHE A 326 19.01 -15.10 9.50
C PHE A 326 20.34 -15.57 10.09
N LYS A 327 20.87 -14.81 11.06
CA LYS A 327 22.11 -15.19 11.74
C LYS A 327 21.98 -16.53 12.46
N ASP A 328 20.84 -16.80 13.10
CA ASP A 328 20.57 -18.09 13.73
C ASP A 328 20.56 -19.24 12.71
N MET A 329 20.05 -19.03 11.48
CA MET A 329 20.08 -20.02 10.41
C MET A 329 21.50 -20.33 9.94
N GLU A 330 22.36 -19.32 9.83
CA GLU A 330 23.77 -19.51 9.48
C GLU A 330 24.53 -20.25 10.59
N LEU A 331 24.40 -19.78 11.83
CA LEU A 331 25.03 -20.42 13.00
C LEU A 331 24.56 -21.87 13.19
N SER A 332 23.28 -22.16 12.92
CA SER A 332 22.75 -23.51 12.99
C SER A 332 23.43 -24.46 12.00
N LYS A 333 23.73 -23.99 10.78
CA LYS A 333 24.47 -24.78 9.79
C LYS A 333 25.88 -25.12 10.29
N ASP A 334 26.58 -24.15 10.87
CA ASP A 334 27.93 -24.35 11.41
C ASP A 334 27.93 -25.34 12.59
N VAL A 335 26.96 -25.20 13.50
CA VAL A 335 26.77 -26.14 14.62
C VAL A 335 26.46 -27.55 14.09
N MET A 336 25.65 -27.67 13.05
CA MET A 336 25.32 -28.96 12.45
C MET A 336 26.51 -29.63 11.76
N VAL A 337 27.41 -28.89 11.12
CA VAL A 337 28.67 -29.44 10.57
C VAL A 337 29.51 -30.04 11.70
N GLN A 338 29.66 -29.31 12.80
CA GLN A 338 30.41 -29.79 13.96
C GLN A 338 29.74 -30.99 14.64
N PHE A 339 28.41 -31.03 14.69
CA PHE A 339 27.67 -32.16 15.24
C PHE A 339 27.84 -33.41 14.37
N LYS A 340 27.77 -33.29 13.04
CA LYS A 340 28.00 -34.42 12.12
C LYS A 340 29.42 -34.98 12.26
N GLN A 341 30.43 -34.12 12.42
CA GLN A 341 31.81 -34.55 12.71
C GLN A 341 31.94 -35.25 14.08
N TYR A 342 31.25 -34.74 15.11
CA TYR A 342 31.20 -35.39 16.42
C TYR A 342 30.56 -36.79 16.35
N MET A 343 29.48 -36.93 15.58
CA MET A 343 28.78 -38.21 15.37
C MET A 343 29.60 -39.23 14.58
N GLN A 344 30.43 -38.80 13.63
CA GLN A 344 31.32 -39.71 12.88
C GLN A 344 32.33 -40.44 13.78
N ASN A 345 32.65 -39.89 14.95
CA ASN A 345 33.54 -40.50 15.92
C ASN A 345 32.83 -41.45 16.89
N GLN A 346 31.49 -41.58 16.80
CA GLN A 346 30.73 -42.55 17.59
C GLN A 346 30.54 -43.87 16.85
N SER A 347 30.50 -44.97 17.60
CA SER A 347 30.46 -46.34 17.06
C SER A 347 29.12 -46.74 16.42
N ASP A 348 28.05 -45.96 16.64
CA ASP A 348 26.70 -46.22 16.12
C ASP A 348 26.08 -44.91 15.60
N PRO A 349 26.11 -44.64 14.29
CA PRO A 349 25.58 -43.39 13.72
C PRO A 349 24.05 -43.34 13.65
N GLY A 350 23.33 -44.42 13.97
CA GLY A 350 21.87 -44.52 13.82
C GLY A 350 21.39 -44.47 12.36
N ASN A 351 20.09 -44.73 12.15
CA ASN A 351 19.48 -44.81 10.81
C ASN A 351 18.78 -43.52 10.35
N ILE A 352 18.79 -42.47 11.18
CA ILE A 352 18.05 -41.21 10.93
C ILE A 352 19.05 -40.06 10.75
N ASP A 353 19.01 -39.38 9.59
CA ASP A 353 19.76 -38.15 9.37
C ASP A 353 19.05 -36.96 10.05
N LEU A 354 19.57 -36.57 11.22
CA LEU A 354 19.04 -35.43 11.99
C LEU A 354 19.68 -34.12 11.52
N THR A 355 18.84 -33.12 11.26
CA THR A 355 19.26 -31.72 11.11
C THR A 355 18.50 -30.85 12.11
N VAL A 356 19.23 -30.05 12.89
CA VAL A 356 18.67 -29.20 13.95
C VAL A 356 18.92 -27.74 13.62
N ASN A 357 17.89 -26.91 13.77
CA ASN A 357 18.02 -25.45 13.76
C ASN A 357 17.88 -24.93 15.19
N ILE A 358 18.86 -24.16 15.65
CA ILE A 358 18.88 -23.55 16.99
C ILE A 358 18.51 -22.07 16.87
N LEU A 359 17.46 -21.69 17.59
CA LEU A 359 16.81 -20.39 17.45
C LEU A 359 16.95 -19.60 18.76
N THR A 360 17.33 -18.33 18.65
CA THR A 360 17.42 -17.42 19.80
C THR A 360 16.02 -16.94 20.19
N MET A 361 15.52 -17.37 21.36
CA MET A 361 14.13 -17.14 21.80
C MET A 361 13.63 -15.69 21.69
N GLY A 362 14.51 -14.69 21.87
CA GLY A 362 14.14 -13.27 21.79
C GLY A 362 13.96 -12.70 20.37
N TYR A 363 14.48 -13.38 19.34
CA TYR A 363 14.37 -12.93 17.94
C TYR A 363 13.17 -13.54 17.23
N TRP A 364 12.82 -14.77 17.56
CA TRP A 364 11.78 -15.52 16.88
C TRP A 364 10.39 -15.26 17.49
N PRO A 365 9.30 -15.56 16.76
CA PRO A 365 7.97 -15.59 17.34
C PRO A 365 7.89 -16.50 18.57
N THR A 366 7.01 -16.18 19.51
CA THR A 366 6.74 -17.08 20.64
C THR A 366 5.89 -18.26 20.18
N TYR A 367 6.43 -19.46 20.36
CA TYR A 367 5.77 -20.74 20.07
C TYR A 367 5.32 -21.40 21.37
N THR A 368 4.10 -21.92 21.38
CA THR A 368 3.59 -22.72 22.48
C THR A 368 4.19 -24.13 22.39
N PRO A 369 4.92 -24.61 23.41
CA PRO A 369 5.39 -25.99 23.44
C PRO A 369 4.20 -26.95 23.44
N MET A 370 4.33 -28.05 22.70
CA MET A 370 3.35 -29.13 22.69
C MET A 370 4.05 -30.44 23.02
N ASP A 371 3.60 -31.08 24.07
CA ASP A 371 4.08 -32.39 24.48
C ASP A 371 3.50 -33.46 23.56
N VAL A 372 4.36 -34.28 22.98
CA VAL A 372 3.99 -35.38 22.08
C VAL A 372 4.85 -36.60 22.38
N HIS A 373 4.33 -37.78 22.06
CA HIS A 373 5.05 -39.03 22.25
C HIS A 373 5.99 -39.30 21.07
N LEU A 374 7.27 -38.95 21.23
CA LEU A 374 8.31 -39.30 20.27
C LEU A 374 8.74 -40.76 20.45
N ASN A 375 9.12 -41.42 19.35
CA ASN A 375 9.68 -42.77 19.44
C ASN A 375 11.07 -42.75 20.13
N SER A 376 11.48 -43.91 20.64
CA SER A 376 12.74 -44.05 21.40
C SER A 376 13.97 -43.62 20.60
N GLU A 377 13.99 -43.88 19.29
CA GLU A 377 15.08 -43.48 18.39
C GLU A 377 15.21 -41.95 18.28
N MET A 378 14.09 -41.22 18.13
CA MET A 378 14.08 -39.76 18.06
C MET A 378 14.51 -39.13 19.39
N ILE A 379 14.06 -39.69 20.53
CA ILE A 379 14.47 -39.22 21.86
C ILE A 379 15.98 -39.39 22.05
N LYS A 380 16.53 -40.56 21.68
CA LYS A 380 17.99 -40.81 21.74
C LYS A 380 18.76 -39.75 20.97
N LEU A 381 18.34 -39.44 19.74
CA LEU A 381 19.00 -38.42 18.90
C LEU A 381 18.88 -37.01 19.48
N GLN A 382 17.72 -36.65 20.05
CA GLN A 382 17.53 -35.36 20.71
C GLN A 382 18.45 -35.19 21.93
N GLU A 383 18.60 -36.22 22.76
CA GLU A 383 19.45 -36.16 23.95
C GLU A 383 20.95 -36.18 23.61
N VAL A 384 21.37 -36.93 22.59
CA VAL A 384 22.75 -36.89 22.07
C VAL A 384 23.09 -35.49 21.56
N PHE A 385 22.20 -34.90 20.75
CA PHE A 385 22.40 -33.53 20.27
C PHE A 385 22.43 -32.50 21.41
N LYS A 386 21.50 -32.62 22.37
CA LYS A 386 21.42 -31.71 23.53
C LYS A 386 22.68 -31.78 24.38
N THR A 387 23.21 -32.97 24.64
CA THR A 387 24.47 -33.17 25.37
C THR A 387 25.64 -32.51 24.64
N PHE A 388 25.75 -32.74 23.33
CA PHE A 388 26.74 -32.09 22.48
C PHE A 388 26.65 -30.56 22.54
N TYR A 389 25.45 -30.01 22.37
CA TYR A 389 25.23 -28.57 22.33
C TYR A 389 25.55 -27.90 23.67
N LEU A 390 25.02 -28.44 24.77
CA LEU A 390 25.23 -27.89 26.11
C LEU A 390 26.68 -28.04 26.59
N GLY A 391 27.39 -29.08 26.15
CA GLY A 391 28.82 -29.26 26.43
C GLY A 391 29.70 -28.19 25.78
N LYS A 392 29.29 -27.64 24.62
CA LYS A 392 30.00 -26.54 23.93
C LYS A 392 29.49 -25.15 24.28
N HIS A 393 28.23 -25.04 24.70
CA HIS A 393 27.56 -23.77 24.97
C HIS A 393 27.06 -23.70 26.42
N SER A 394 28.01 -23.54 27.35
CA SER A 394 27.74 -23.41 28.78
C SER A 394 26.79 -22.25 29.10
N GLY A 395 25.91 -22.44 30.08
CA GLY A 395 24.96 -21.43 30.55
C GLY A 395 23.71 -21.27 29.68
N ARG A 396 23.49 -22.14 28.68
CA ARG A 396 22.27 -22.15 27.85
C ARG A 396 21.29 -23.24 28.30
N LYS A 397 20.01 -23.03 27.96
CA LYS A 397 18.94 -24.03 28.10
C LYS A 397 18.29 -24.23 26.73
N LEU A 398 18.04 -25.48 26.37
CA LEU A 398 17.31 -25.84 25.15
C LEU A 398 15.85 -26.17 25.48
N GLN A 399 14.96 -25.83 24.55
CA GLN A 399 13.56 -26.21 24.55
C GLN A 399 13.17 -26.61 23.11
N TRP A 400 12.77 -27.87 22.91
CA TRP A 400 12.35 -28.35 21.61
C TRP A 400 10.97 -27.82 21.24
N GLN A 401 10.78 -27.44 19.98
CA GLN A 401 9.52 -26.94 19.43
C GLN A 401 9.01 -27.92 18.37
N THR A 402 8.15 -28.83 18.80
CA THR A 402 7.59 -29.94 17.99
C THR A 402 6.72 -29.44 16.84
N THR A 403 6.02 -28.32 17.05
CA THR A 403 5.20 -27.61 16.05
C THR A 403 5.96 -27.16 14.80
N LEU A 404 7.28 -27.00 14.89
CA LEU A 404 8.15 -26.57 13.78
C LEU A 404 8.89 -27.75 13.13
N GLY A 405 8.78 -28.94 13.71
CA GLY A 405 9.44 -30.14 13.25
C GLY A 405 8.85 -30.66 11.94
N HIS A 406 9.72 -31.19 11.09
CA HIS A 406 9.33 -31.88 9.86
C HIS A 406 10.33 -33.00 9.56
N ALA A 407 9.88 -34.00 8.82
CA ALA A 407 10.69 -35.15 8.44
C ALA A 407 10.43 -35.58 7.00
N VAL A 408 11.31 -36.44 6.50
CA VAL A 408 11.12 -37.16 5.24
C VAL A 408 10.91 -38.63 5.57
N LEU A 409 9.72 -39.15 5.24
CA LEU A 409 9.39 -40.55 5.40
C LEU A 409 9.52 -41.29 4.07
N LYS A 410 10.11 -42.49 4.10
CA LYS A 410 10.07 -43.44 2.99
C LYS A 410 8.87 -44.34 3.21
N ALA A 411 8.01 -44.44 2.20
CA ALA A 411 6.83 -45.27 2.24
C ALA A 411 6.84 -46.28 1.09
N GLU A 412 6.45 -47.51 1.39
CA GLU A 412 6.36 -48.59 0.42
C GLU A 412 4.89 -48.84 0.08
N PHE A 413 4.53 -48.62 -1.18
CA PHE A 413 3.20 -48.91 -1.73
C PHE A 413 3.30 -49.98 -2.81
N LYS A 414 2.17 -50.57 -3.19
CA LYS A 414 2.08 -51.60 -4.24
C LYS A 414 2.68 -51.13 -5.58
N GLU A 415 2.47 -49.87 -5.95
CA GLU A 415 2.96 -49.28 -7.21
C GLU A 415 4.37 -48.68 -7.10
N GLY A 416 5.05 -48.85 -5.96
CA GLY A 416 6.44 -48.48 -5.77
C GLY A 416 6.70 -47.57 -4.57
N LYS A 417 7.98 -47.28 -4.35
CA LYS A 417 8.45 -46.47 -3.22
C LYS A 417 8.18 -44.99 -3.44
N LYS A 418 7.80 -44.28 -2.38
CA LYS A 418 7.57 -42.83 -2.36
C LYS A 418 8.25 -42.20 -1.16
N GLU A 419 8.52 -40.90 -1.25
CA GLU A 419 9.00 -40.10 -0.13
C GLU A 419 8.01 -39.00 0.23
N PHE A 420 7.68 -38.89 1.51
CA PHE A 420 6.77 -37.87 2.03
C PHE A 420 7.54 -36.83 2.84
N GLN A 421 7.46 -35.56 2.44
CA GLN A 421 7.86 -34.45 3.28
C GLN A 421 6.65 -34.03 4.13
N VAL A 422 6.72 -34.36 5.42
CA VAL A 422 5.62 -34.26 6.39
C VAL A 422 6.04 -33.50 7.64
N SER A 423 5.09 -32.94 8.38
CA SER A 423 5.34 -32.38 9.70
C SER A 423 5.63 -33.48 10.72
N LEU A 424 6.15 -33.09 11.89
CA LEU A 424 6.39 -34.02 12.99
C LEU A 424 5.11 -34.74 13.44
N PHE A 425 3.99 -34.01 13.54
CA PHE A 425 2.71 -34.60 13.95
C PHE A 425 2.23 -35.64 12.94
N GLN A 426 2.36 -35.36 11.65
CA GLN A 426 2.06 -36.33 10.59
C GLN A 426 2.99 -37.53 10.63
N THR A 427 4.26 -37.33 10.96
CA THR A 427 5.21 -38.42 11.13
C THR A 427 4.76 -39.37 12.23
N LEU A 428 4.39 -38.87 13.40
CA LEU A 428 3.93 -39.70 14.50
C LEU A 428 2.69 -40.51 14.13
N VAL A 429 1.70 -39.88 13.49
CA VAL A 429 0.48 -40.56 13.01
C VAL A 429 0.82 -41.66 11.99
N LEU A 430 1.64 -41.36 10.98
CA LEU A 430 1.95 -42.32 9.92
C LEU A 430 2.80 -43.50 10.41
N LEU A 431 3.66 -43.29 11.42
CA LEU A 431 4.47 -44.37 11.99
C LEU A 431 3.64 -45.44 12.70
N MET A 432 2.47 -45.09 13.24
CA MET A 432 1.56 -46.06 13.85
C MET A 432 1.12 -47.15 12.86
N PHE A 433 1.02 -46.81 11.58
CA PHE A 433 0.59 -47.74 10.53
C PHE A 433 1.64 -48.77 10.13
N ASN A 434 2.82 -48.79 10.77
CA ASN A 434 3.77 -49.90 10.66
C ASN A 434 3.39 -51.09 11.55
N GLU A 435 2.56 -50.86 12.59
CA GLU A 435 2.17 -51.89 13.58
C GLU A 435 0.67 -52.22 13.54
N GLY A 436 -0.13 -51.51 12.72
CA GLY A 436 -1.55 -51.77 12.52
C GLY A 436 -2.11 -51.10 11.27
N ASP A 437 -3.25 -51.59 10.75
CA ASP A 437 -3.81 -51.11 9.47
C ASP A 437 -4.96 -50.10 9.63
N GLU A 438 -5.62 -50.07 10.79
CA GLU A 438 -6.78 -49.23 11.09
C GLU A 438 -6.68 -48.69 12.52
N PHE A 439 -6.90 -47.38 12.68
CA PHE A 439 -7.00 -46.73 14.00
C PHE A 439 -8.14 -45.71 14.02
N SER A 440 -8.84 -45.61 15.16
CA SER A 440 -9.78 -44.54 15.45
C SER A 440 -9.07 -43.24 15.83
N PHE A 441 -9.79 -42.11 15.76
CA PHE A 441 -9.29 -40.81 16.19
C PHE A 441 -8.74 -40.84 17.64
N GLU A 442 -9.48 -41.46 18.57
CA GLU A 442 -9.08 -41.55 19.98
C GLU A 442 -7.82 -42.40 20.21
N GLU A 443 -7.67 -43.50 19.47
CA GLU A 443 -6.45 -44.33 19.53
C GLU A 443 -5.22 -43.55 19.04
N ILE A 444 -5.37 -42.80 17.94
CA ILE A 444 -4.30 -41.95 17.40
C ILE A 444 -3.93 -40.83 18.40
N LYS A 445 -4.94 -40.19 19.00
CA LYS A 445 -4.76 -39.14 20.00
C LYS A 445 -4.00 -39.65 21.22
N MET A 446 -4.39 -40.81 21.76
CA MET A 446 -3.74 -41.43 22.91
C MET A 446 -2.29 -41.84 22.60
N ALA A 447 -2.06 -42.45 21.44
CA ALA A 447 -0.73 -42.92 21.05
C ALA A 447 0.25 -41.77 20.78
N THR A 448 -0.19 -40.71 20.09
CA THR A 448 0.69 -39.61 19.65
C THR A 448 0.79 -38.46 20.67
N GLY A 449 -0.21 -38.28 21.53
CA GLY A 449 -0.30 -37.17 22.48
C GLY A 449 -0.62 -35.82 21.83
N VAL A 450 -0.97 -35.78 20.54
CA VAL A 450 -1.26 -34.52 19.83
C VAL A 450 -2.60 -33.94 20.29
N GLU A 451 -2.63 -32.64 20.56
CA GLU A 451 -3.85 -31.93 20.95
C GLU A 451 -4.94 -32.02 19.88
N ASP A 452 -6.18 -32.02 20.33
CA ASP A 452 -7.37 -32.30 19.51
C ASP A 452 -7.47 -31.41 18.25
N SER A 453 -7.32 -30.09 18.43
CA SER A 453 -7.41 -29.10 17.35
C SER A 453 -6.34 -29.31 16.26
N GLU A 454 -5.11 -29.63 16.66
CA GLU A 454 -4.00 -29.85 15.74
C GLU A 454 -4.05 -31.26 15.13
N LEU A 455 -4.54 -32.25 15.87
CA LEU A 455 -4.72 -33.62 15.38
C LEU A 455 -5.77 -33.68 14.28
N ARG A 456 -6.92 -32.99 14.43
CA ARG A 456 -7.94 -32.91 13.36
C ARG A 456 -7.38 -32.34 12.07
N ARG A 457 -6.59 -31.25 12.14
CA ARG A 457 -5.92 -30.66 10.97
C ARG A 457 -4.87 -31.60 10.37
N THR A 458 -4.11 -32.29 11.22
CA THR A 458 -3.13 -33.30 10.84
C THR A 458 -3.81 -34.41 10.04
N LEU A 459 -4.88 -35.01 10.57
CA LEU A 459 -5.62 -36.08 9.91
C LEU A 459 -6.38 -35.60 8.66
N GLN A 460 -6.93 -34.39 8.67
CA GLN A 460 -7.55 -33.79 7.49
C GLN A 460 -6.56 -33.70 6.33
N SER A 461 -5.30 -33.34 6.62
CA SER A 461 -4.25 -33.24 5.60
C SER A 461 -3.82 -34.58 5.01
N LEU A 462 -3.87 -35.66 5.81
CA LEU A 462 -3.49 -37.01 5.42
C LEU A 462 -4.62 -37.78 4.72
N ALA A 463 -5.88 -37.52 5.08
CA ALA A 463 -7.04 -38.31 4.64
C ALA A 463 -8.04 -37.57 3.74
N CYS A 464 -8.27 -36.27 4.00
CA CYS A 464 -9.30 -35.48 3.32
C CYS A 464 -8.72 -34.60 2.19
N GLY A 465 -7.41 -34.37 2.22
CA GLY A 465 -6.68 -33.54 1.26
C GLY A 465 -6.52 -34.14 -0.14
N LYS A 466 -5.60 -33.55 -0.91
CA LYS A 466 -5.26 -34.03 -2.28
C LYS A 466 -4.44 -35.32 -2.24
N ALA A 467 -3.45 -35.39 -1.36
CA ALA A 467 -2.63 -36.58 -1.14
C ALA A 467 -3.26 -37.42 -0.02
N ARG A 468 -4.19 -38.32 -0.41
CA ARG A 468 -4.95 -39.17 0.50
C ARG A 468 -4.15 -40.43 0.85
N VAL A 469 -3.17 -40.27 1.73
CA VAL A 469 -2.32 -41.38 2.19
C VAL A 469 -3.09 -42.26 3.18
N LEU A 470 -4.08 -41.68 3.86
CA LEU A 470 -5.04 -42.40 4.70
C LEU A 470 -6.43 -42.32 4.08
N ILE A 471 -7.29 -43.28 4.43
CA ILE A 471 -8.71 -43.31 4.08
C ILE A 471 -9.50 -43.08 5.36
N LYS A 472 -10.33 -42.03 5.38
CA LYS A 472 -11.26 -41.74 6.48
C LYS A 472 -12.56 -42.53 6.30
N ASN A 473 -13.05 -43.14 7.37
CA ASN A 473 -14.35 -43.78 7.47
C ASN A 473 -15.12 -43.28 8.70
N PRO A 474 -16.30 -42.63 8.55
CA PRO A 474 -16.98 -42.27 7.31
C PRO A 474 -16.22 -41.21 6.48
N LYS A 475 -16.41 -41.22 5.15
CA LYS A 475 -15.81 -40.21 4.26
C LYS A 475 -16.46 -38.84 4.49
N GLY A 476 -15.64 -37.80 4.62
CA GLY A 476 -16.09 -36.43 4.87
C GLY A 476 -14.96 -35.43 4.68
N LYS A 477 -15.26 -34.14 4.80
CA LYS A 477 -14.25 -33.06 4.78
C LYS A 477 -13.62 -32.82 6.15
N ASP A 478 -14.38 -33.09 7.19
CA ASP A 478 -14.04 -32.83 8.59
C ASP A 478 -13.73 -34.13 9.33
N VAL A 479 -13.03 -34.01 10.45
CA VAL A 479 -12.61 -35.13 11.29
C VAL A 479 -13.37 -35.07 12.61
N GLU A 480 -14.09 -36.13 12.93
CA GLU A 480 -14.94 -36.33 14.09
C GLU A 480 -14.40 -37.46 14.99
N ASP A 481 -14.84 -37.53 16.24
CA ASP A 481 -14.26 -38.42 17.28
C ASP A 481 -14.44 -39.91 16.96
N GLY A 482 -15.54 -40.25 16.26
CA GLY A 482 -15.84 -41.61 15.84
C GLY A 482 -15.17 -42.04 14.53
N ASP A 483 -14.42 -41.14 13.88
CA ASP A 483 -13.79 -41.45 12.60
C ASP A 483 -12.66 -42.47 12.76
N LYS A 484 -12.57 -43.34 11.76
CA LYS A 484 -11.48 -44.30 11.61
C LYS A 484 -10.63 -43.98 10.39
N PHE A 485 -9.34 -44.28 10.51
CA PHE A 485 -8.33 -44.02 9.50
C PHE A 485 -7.62 -45.31 9.13
N ILE A 486 -7.61 -45.61 7.83
CA ILE A 486 -7.04 -46.83 7.26
C ILE A 486 -5.89 -46.46 6.33
N PHE A 487 -4.81 -47.22 6.35
CA PHE A 487 -3.70 -47.02 5.40
C PHE A 487 -4.16 -47.24 3.94
N ASN A 488 -3.88 -46.26 3.06
CA ASN A 488 -4.24 -46.37 1.65
C ASN A 488 -3.19 -47.14 0.83
N GLY A 489 -3.27 -48.47 0.83
CA GLY A 489 -2.34 -49.32 0.06
C GLY A 489 -2.39 -49.10 -1.47
N ASP A 490 -3.48 -48.52 -1.99
CA ASP A 490 -3.68 -48.24 -3.42
C ASP A 490 -3.35 -46.78 -3.78
N PHE A 491 -2.57 -46.09 -2.94
CA PHE A 491 -2.16 -44.70 -3.16
C PHE A 491 -1.40 -44.52 -4.48
N LYS A 492 -1.88 -43.60 -5.33
CA LYS A 492 -1.27 -43.26 -6.62
C LYS A 492 -0.86 -41.79 -6.67
N HIS A 493 0.37 -41.52 -7.08
CA HIS A 493 0.85 -40.17 -7.31
C HIS A 493 1.99 -40.11 -8.33
N LYS A 494 1.95 -39.11 -9.22
CA LYS A 494 2.92 -38.94 -10.33
C LYS A 494 4.34 -38.66 -9.83
N LEU A 495 4.47 -37.89 -8.75
CA LEU A 495 5.77 -37.53 -8.17
C LEU A 495 6.27 -38.61 -7.20
N PHE A 496 7.59 -38.76 -7.12
CA PHE A 496 8.28 -39.61 -6.13
C PHE A 496 8.30 -38.95 -4.74
N ARG A 497 8.73 -37.69 -4.67
CA ARG A 497 8.76 -36.89 -3.43
C ARG A 497 7.53 -35.98 -3.37
N ILE A 498 6.75 -36.13 -2.31
CA ILE A 498 5.42 -35.52 -2.17
C ILE A 498 5.38 -34.72 -0.88
N LYS A 499 4.98 -33.44 -0.96
CA LYS A 499 4.87 -32.56 0.20
C LYS A 499 3.43 -32.53 0.72
N ILE A 500 3.21 -33.12 1.89
CA ILE A 500 1.89 -33.23 2.52
C ILE A 500 1.82 -32.27 3.71
N ASN A 501 2.30 -31.03 3.59
CA ASN A 501 2.31 -30.08 4.71
C ASN A 501 1.56 -28.78 4.36
N GLN A 502 0.54 -28.86 3.51
CA GLN A 502 -0.12 -27.67 2.96
C GLN A 502 -1.19 -27.09 3.90
N ILE A 503 -1.88 -27.93 4.68
CA ILE A 503 -2.96 -27.50 5.58
C ILE A 503 -2.40 -26.89 6.86
N GLN A 504 -1.38 -27.50 7.47
CA GLN A 504 -0.76 -27.01 8.71
C GLN A 504 0.01 -25.70 8.52
N MET A 505 0.50 -25.44 7.30
CA MET A 505 1.20 -24.19 7.01
C MET A 505 0.29 -22.99 6.80
N LYS A 506 -1.03 -23.19 6.69
CA LYS A 506 -1.98 -22.07 6.67
C LYS A 506 -2.09 -21.49 8.07
N GLU A 507 -2.02 -20.16 8.15
CA GLU A 507 -2.36 -19.43 9.36
C GLU A 507 -3.82 -19.73 9.74
N THR A 508 -4.04 -20.01 11.02
CA THR A 508 -5.40 -20.17 11.57
C THR A 508 -5.94 -18.83 12.08
N VAL A 509 -7.25 -18.75 12.28
CA VAL A 509 -7.87 -17.52 12.81
C VAL A 509 -7.35 -17.26 14.23
N GLU A 510 -7.13 -18.30 15.03
CA GLU A 510 -6.57 -18.21 16.37
C GLU A 510 -5.12 -17.68 16.33
N GLU A 511 -4.29 -18.17 15.41
CA GLU A 511 -2.93 -17.65 15.22
C GLU A 511 -2.95 -16.16 14.82
N GLN A 512 -3.90 -15.76 13.96
CA GLN A 512 -4.05 -14.39 13.49
C GLN A 512 -4.43 -13.47 14.64
N VAL A 513 -5.49 -13.82 15.40
CA VAL A 513 -5.96 -13.06 16.56
C VAL A 513 -4.86 -12.97 17.62
N SER A 514 -4.20 -14.07 17.94
CA SER A 514 -3.10 -14.08 18.91
C SER A 514 -1.94 -13.18 18.51
N THR A 515 -1.59 -13.17 17.21
CA THR A 515 -0.54 -12.27 16.68
C THR A 515 -0.94 -10.81 16.87
N THR A 516 -2.19 -10.47 16.56
CA THR A 516 -2.74 -9.12 16.70
C THR A 516 -2.80 -8.66 18.16
N GLU A 517 -3.27 -9.52 19.08
CA GLU A 517 -3.35 -9.21 20.51
C GLU A 517 -1.97 -8.92 21.11
N ARG A 518 -0.96 -9.71 20.74
CA ARG A 518 0.43 -9.48 21.18
C ARG A 518 0.94 -8.11 20.74
N VAL A 519 0.65 -7.69 19.51
CA VAL A 519 1.02 -6.33 19.04
C VAL A 519 0.37 -5.26 19.91
N PHE A 520 -0.92 -5.41 20.24
CA PHE A 520 -1.60 -4.43 21.10
C PHE A 520 -1.06 -4.41 22.53
N GLN A 521 -0.67 -5.56 23.08
CA GLN A 521 -0.01 -5.63 24.38
C GLN A 521 1.39 -4.97 24.33
N ASP A 522 2.17 -5.25 23.30
CA ASP A 522 3.50 -4.65 23.10
C ASP A 522 3.43 -3.13 22.99
N ARG A 523 2.39 -2.58 22.32
CA ARG A 523 2.14 -1.14 22.26
C ARG A 523 1.97 -0.52 23.64
N GLN A 524 1.34 -1.21 24.60
CA GLN A 524 1.17 -0.68 25.96
C GLN A 524 2.51 -0.49 26.66
N TYR A 525 3.43 -1.47 26.56
CA TYR A 525 4.77 -1.35 27.11
C TYR A 525 5.59 -0.26 26.42
N GLN A 526 5.44 -0.10 25.09
CA GLN A 526 6.09 0.99 24.35
C GLN A 526 5.58 2.37 24.77
N ILE A 527 4.27 2.52 24.99
CA ILE A 527 3.67 3.75 25.52
C ILE A 527 4.22 4.05 26.91
N ASP A 528 4.22 3.08 27.82
CA ASP A 528 4.74 3.24 29.18
C ASP A 528 6.21 3.69 29.16
N ALA A 529 7.05 2.99 28.39
CA ALA A 529 8.47 3.30 28.28
C ALA A 529 8.72 4.69 27.65
N ALA A 530 7.88 5.12 26.71
CA ALA A 530 7.95 6.45 26.12
C ALA A 530 7.56 7.54 27.13
N ILE A 531 6.44 7.37 27.84
CA ILE A 531 6.00 8.31 28.88
C ILE A 531 7.09 8.48 29.95
N VAL A 532 7.61 7.37 30.48
CA VAL A 532 8.66 7.42 31.52
C VAL A 532 9.90 8.15 31.02
N ARG A 533 10.32 7.91 29.77
CA ARG A 533 11.49 8.57 29.17
C ARG A 533 11.28 10.07 29.02
N ILE A 534 10.12 10.49 28.52
CA ILE A 534 9.75 11.91 28.37
C ILE A 534 9.70 12.60 29.74
N MET A 535 8.96 12.01 30.69
CA MET A 535 8.79 12.57 32.03
C MET A 535 10.12 12.66 32.77
N LYS A 536 10.99 11.65 32.66
CA LYS A 536 12.33 11.69 33.25
C LYS A 536 13.18 12.85 32.74
N MET A 537 13.03 13.20 31.46
CA MET A 537 13.78 14.28 30.81
C MET A 537 13.20 15.67 31.11
N ARG A 538 11.87 15.83 31.01
CA ARG A 538 11.19 17.12 31.17
C ARG A 538 10.91 17.48 32.63
N LYS A 539 10.85 16.49 33.52
CA LYS A 539 10.48 16.57 34.95
C LYS A 539 9.06 17.04 35.23
N THR A 540 8.58 18.06 34.53
CA THR A 540 7.22 18.57 34.60
C THR A 540 6.71 18.83 33.19
N LEU A 541 5.51 18.33 32.87
CA LEU A 541 4.93 18.50 31.53
C LEU A 541 3.40 18.55 31.58
N GLY A 542 2.82 19.46 30.79
CA GLY A 542 1.37 19.52 30.61
C GLY A 542 0.85 18.36 29.76
N HIS A 543 -0.40 17.94 29.98
CA HIS A 543 -1.01 16.80 29.30
C HIS A 543 -0.96 16.90 27.77
N ASN A 544 -1.37 18.04 27.20
CA ASN A 544 -1.38 18.22 25.75
C ASN A 544 0.04 18.18 25.15
N LEU A 545 1.05 18.68 25.88
CA LEU A 545 2.45 18.61 25.45
C LEU A 545 2.99 17.19 25.51
N LEU A 546 2.65 16.43 26.57
CA LEU A 546 2.98 15.01 26.67
C LEU A 546 2.37 14.21 25.52
N VAL A 547 1.09 14.41 25.23
CA VAL A 547 0.38 13.78 24.11
C VAL A 547 1.08 14.10 22.79
N SER A 548 1.44 15.36 22.55
CA SER A 548 2.15 15.79 21.35
C SER A 548 3.53 15.12 21.21
N GLU A 549 4.33 15.06 22.29
CA GLU A 549 5.62 14.37 22.26
C GLU A 549 5.47 12.85 22.02
N LEU A 550 4.43 12.23 22.58
CA LEU A 550 4.14 10.81 22.34
C LEU A 550 3.77 10.53 20.89
N TYR A 551 2.95 11.37 20.25
CA TYR A 551 2.63 11.22 18.83
C TYR A 551 3.87 11.36 17.93
N ASN A 552 4.85 12.17 18.33
CA ASN A 552 6.12 12.29 17.60
C ASN A 552 7.05 11.09 17.82
N GLN A 553 7.00 10.46 19.00
CA GLN A 553 7.89 9.35 19.35
C GLN A 553 7.36 7.97 18.95
N LEU A 554 6.04 7.75 19.01
CA LEU A 554 5.40 6.47 18.74
C LEU A 554 5.06 6.34 17.26
N LYS A 555 5.39 5.18 16.65
CA LYS A 555 5.14 4.89 15.23
C LYS A 555 3.77 4.26 14.95
N PHE A 556 2.82 4.38 15.88
CA PHE A 556 1.48 3.81 15.77
C PHE A 556 0.43 4.71 16.43
N PRO A 557 -0.85 4.61 16.00
CA PRO A 557 -1.92 5.40 16.60
C PRO A 557 -2.19 4.95 18.04
N VAL A 558 -2.25 5.91 18.97
CA VAL A 558 -2.68 5.70 20.36
C VAL A 558 -4.07 6.27 20.54
N LYS A 559 -5.01 5.46 21.06
CA LYS A 559 -6.35 5.96 21.40
C LYS A 559 -6.27 6.78 22.69
N PRO A 560 -6.96 7.93 22.78
CA PRO A 560 -6.95 8.76 24.00
C PRO A 560 -7.33 8.00 25.27
N GLY A 561 -8.30 7.07 25.17
CA GLY A 561 -8.71 6.23 26.30
C GLY A 561 -7.62 5.27 26.79
N ASP A 562 -6.81 4.71 25.88
CA ASP A 562 -5.72 3.82 26.23
C ASP A 562 -4.57 4.60 26.89
N LEU A 563 -4.28 5.80 26.36
CA LEU A 563 -3.28 6.69 26.96
C LEU A 563 -3.65 7.09 28.39
N LYS A 564 -4.93 7.43 28.63
CA LYS A 564 -5.41 7.76 29.98
C LYS A 564 -5.18 6.61 30.96
N LYS A 565 -5.55 5.38 30.57
CA LYS A 565 -5.29 4.17 31.38
C LYS A 565 -3.80 3.96 31.65
N ARG A 566 -2.93 4.24 30.66
CA ARG A 566 -1.48 4.11 30.84
C ARG A 566 -0.90 5.14 31.80
N ILE A 567 -1.35 6.40 31.72
CA ILE A 567 -0.96 7.45 32.65
C ILE A 567 -1.42 7.10 34.08
N GLU A 568 -2.67 6.66 34.26
CA GLU A 568 -3.20 6.23 35.57
C GLU A 568 -2.33 5.11 36.16
N SER A 569 -2.03 4.08 35.38
CA SER A 569 -1.16 2.98 35.84
C SER A 569 0.29 3.38 36.11
N LEU A 570 0.80 4.48 35.52
CA LEU A 570 2.12 5.01 35.86
C LEU A 570 2.10 5.87 37.12
N ILE A 571 0.97 6.53 37.41
CA ILE A 571 0.74 7.23 38.68
C ILE A 571 0.61 6.24 39.83
N ASP A 572 -0.19 5.18 39.66
CA ASP A 572 -0.39 4.14 40.68
C ASP A 572 0.90 3.35 41.00
N ARG A 573 1.89 3.39 40.10
CA ARG A 573 3.22 2.77 40.26
C ARG A 573 4.30 3.78 40.65
N ASP A 574 3.94 5.00 41.05
CA ASP A 574 4.82 6.05 41.52
C ASP A 574 5.91 6.49 40.52
N TYR A 575 5.68 6.33 39.21
CA TYR A 575 6.60 6.86 38.18
C TYR A 575 6.39 8.36 37.93
N MET A 576 5.17 8.85 38.16
CA MET A 576 4.76 10.24 37.96
C MET A 576 3.57 10.57 38.85
N GLU A 577 3.31 11.85 39.11
CA GLU A 577 2.15 12.31 39.86
C GLU A 577 1.45 13.46 39.13
N ARG A 578 0.21 13.74 39.50
CA ARG A 578 -0.48 14.97 39.06
C ARG A 578 -0.09 16.12 39.95
N ASP A 579 0.04 17.29 39.36
CA ASP A 579 0.18 18.54 40.10
C ASP A 579 -1.04 18.72 41.02
N LYS A 580 -0.80 19.25 42.23
CA LYS A 580 -1.81 19.40 43.28
C LYS A 580 -2.87 20.44 42.91
N ASP A 581 -2.48 21.46 42.16
CA ASP A 581 -3.32 22.60 41.81
C ASP A 581 -3.84 22.49 40.36
N ASN A 582 -3.16 21.72 39.50
CA ASN A 582 -3.51 21.59 38.09
C ASN A 582 -3.58 20.13 37.59
N PRO A 583 -4.77 19.53 37.44
CA PRO A 583 -4.93 18.16 36.93
C PRO A 583 -4.40 17.91 35.51
N ASN A 584 -4.13 18.98 34.73
CA ASN A 584 -3.56 18.90 33.39
C ASN A 584 -2.04 18.95 33.38
N GLN A 585 -1.38 18.86 34.54
CA GLN A 585 0.06 18.92 34.69
C GLN A 585 0.56 17.70 35.46
N TYR A 586 1.68 17.15 35.00
CA TYR A 586 2.29 15.96 35.59
C TYR A 586 3.72 16.26 36.03
N HIS A 587 4.15 15.64 37.13
CA HIS A 587 5.52 15.65 37.63
C HIS A 587 6.11 14.25 37.64
N TYR A 588 7.41 14.14 37.38
CA TYR A 588 8.16 12.89 37.50
C TYR A 588 8.57 12.65 38.96
N VAL A 589 8.32 11.45 39.49
CA VAL A 589 8.46 11.14 40.92
C VAL A 589 9.68 10.25 41.23
N ALA A 590 10.23 9.55 40.24
CA ALA A 590 11.28 8.55 40.41
C ALA A 590 12.73 9.07 40.34
#